data_AF-A0A371G9J4-F1
#
_entry.id   AF-A0A371G9J4-F1
#
_cell.length_a   1.000
_cell.length_b   1.000
_cell.length_c   1.000
_cell.angle_alpha   90.00
_cell.angle_beta   90.00
_cell.angle_gamma   90.00
#
_symmetry.space_group_name_H-M   'P 1'
#
loop_
_entity.id
_entity.type
_entity.pdbx_description
1 polymer ?
#
loop_
_entity_poly.entity_id
_entity_poly.type
_entity_poly.pdbx_seq_one_letter_code
_entity_poly.pdbx_strand_id
1 'polypeptide(L)'
;MERRKLYVIVVMTLMMFCSISDSSRLFKDTECFSFIRFGQGRCLKAITAHWDDIGIHPLTIVQARDLWEHKTLERQFVGKWSATVEPHACKMYVLKPIG
;
A
#
# COMPACT_ATOMS: atom_id res chain seq x y z
N MET A 1 -3.99 -26.86 -14.13
CA MET A 1 -3.44 -25.51 -14.40
C MET A 1 -3.82 -24.62 -13.22
N GLU A 2 -2.93 -24.51 -12.23
CA GLU A 2 -3.16 -23.74 -11.00
C GLU A 2 -3.36 -22.25 -11.36
N ARG A 3 -4.56 -21.70 -11.20
CA ARG A 3 -4.77 -20.24 -11.35
C ARG A 3 -4.14 -19.56 -10.15
N ARG A 4 -2.86 -19.23 -10.26
CA ARG A 4 -2.15 -18.42 -9.26
C ARG A 4 -2.85 -17.07 -9.15
N LYS A 5 -3.58 -16.84 -8.05
CA LYS A 5 -4.22 -15.55 -7.77
C LYS A 5 -3.13 -14.49 -7.61
N LEU A 6 -3.25 -13.41 -8.36
CA LEU A 6 -2.40 -12.23 -8.25
C LEU A 6 -3.25 -11.11 -7.69
N TYR A 7 -2.69 -10.37 -6.73
CA TYR A 7 -3.36 -9.21 -6.15
C TYR A 7 -2.58 -7.96 -6.57
N VAL A 8 -3.31 -6.96 -7.04
CA VAL A 8 -2.73 -5.69 -7.50
C VAL A 8 -3.16 -4.63 -6.51
N ILE A 9 -2.20 -4.04 -5.80
CA ILE A 9 -2.44 -2.91 -4.92
C ILE A 9 -2.00 -1.64 -5.64
N VAL A 10 -2.95 -0.72 -5.83
CA VAL A 10 -2.69 0.63 -6.33
C VAL A 10 -2.86 1.58 -5.16
N VAL A 11 -1.77 2.25 -4.78
CA VAL A 11 -1.77 3.24 -3.71
C VAL A 11 -1.65 4.62 -4.32
N MET A 12 -2.70 5.42 -4.20
CA MET A 12 -2.75 6.79 -4.72
C MET A 12 -2.94 7.78 -3.57
N THR A 13 -1.96 8.64 -3.34
CA THR A 13 -2.12 9.74 -2.39
C THR A 13 -2.95 10.84 -3.05
N LEU A 14 -4.28 10.81 -2.87
CA LEU A 14 -5.18 11.86 -3.35
C LEU A 14 -4.75 13.22 -2.77
N MET A 15 -4.61 14.22 -3.66
CA MET A 15 -4.42 15.61 -3.27
C MET A 15 -5.54 15.99 -2.30
N MET A 16 -5.17 16.69 -1.23
CA MET A 16 -6.07 17.32 -0.28
C MET A 16 -7.30 17.93 -1.00
N PHE A 17 -8.49 17.53 -0.54
CA PHE A 17 -9.85 18.05 -0.82
C PHE A 17 -10.53 17.65 -2.15
N CYS A 18 -11.36 16.61 -2.10
CA CYS A 18 -12.78 16.70 -2.48
C CYS A 18 -13.55 15.49 -1.91
N SER A 19 -14.72 15.72 -1.33
CA SER A 19 -15.61 14.72 -0.73
C SER A 19 -15.82 13.50 -1.63
N ILE A 20 -15.29 12.35 -1.24
CA ILE A 20 -15.75 11.04 -1.72
C ILE A 20 -16.08 10.23 -0.47
N SER A 21 -17.36 10.19 -0.14
CA SER A 21 -17.93 9.11 0.65
C SER A 21 -17.57 7.76 -0.01
N ASP A 22 -17.31 6.74 0.81
CA ASP A 22 -17.41 5.31 0.43
C ASP A 22 -16.23 4.51 -0.14
N SER A 23 -14.98 4.69 0.33
CA SER A 23 -13.98 3.59 0.22
C SER A 23 -12.92 3.54 1.33
N SER A 24 -13.27 3.98 2.53
CA SER A 24 -12.38 4.05 3.70
C SER A 24 -12.10 2.71 4.40
N ARG A 25 -12.43 1.56 3.81
CA ARG A 25 -12.33 0.25 4.49
C ARG A 25 -11.06 -0.57 4.26
N LEU A 26 -10.13 -0.14 3.40
CA LEU A 26 -9.00 -1.01 3.00
C LEU A 26 -7.60 -0.51 3.37
N PHE A 27 -7.44 0.68 3.93
CA PHE A 27 -6.14 1.17 4.36
C PHE A 27 -6.27 2.02 5.63
N LYS A 28 -5.71 1.53 6.73
CA LYS A 28 -5.57 2.31 7.97
C LYS A 28 -4.40 3.27 7.78
N ASP A 29 -4.70 4.48 7.31
CA ASP A 29 -3.73 5.58 7.25
C ASP A 29 -3.16 5.82 8.66
N THR A 30 -1.85 5.67 8.82
CA THR A 30 -1.17 6.09 10.06
C THR A 30 -0.92 7.59 9.94
N GLU A 31 -1.51 8.35 10.86
CA GLU A 31 -1.57 9.81 10.83
C GLU A 31 -0.18 10.46 10.75
N CYS A 32 0.03 11.37 9.79
CA CYS A 32 1.18 12.29 9.81
C CYS A 32 0.97 13.36 10.88
N PHE A 33 1.19 13.03 12.16
CA PHE A 33 1.36 14.03 13.21
C PHE A 33 2.82 14.49 13.25
N SER A 34 3.18 15.39 12.34
CA SER A 34 4.39 16.20 12.48
C SER A 34 4.03 17.64 12.20
N PHE A 35 3.73 18.38 13.28
CA PHE A 35 3.68 19.82 13.31
C PHE A 35 4.91 20.40 12.59
N ILE A 36 4.77 20.95 11.39
CA ILE A 36 5.65 22.04 10.92
C ILE A 36 4.87 22.95 9.97
N ARG A 37 5.02 24.23 10.29
CA ARG A 37 4.48 25.49 9.77
C ARG A 37 4.24 25.58 8.27
N PHE A 38 3.30 26.48 7.96
CA PHE A 38 3.15 27.22 6.70
C PHE A 38 4.50 27.42 5.97
N GLY A 39 4.74 26.59 4.96
CA GLY A 39 5.99 26.55 4.21
C GLY A 39 6.30 25.16 3.67
N GLN A 40 5.49 24.67 2.73
CA GLN A 40 5.80 23.51 1.87
C GLN A 40 6.33 22.24 2.60
N GLY A 41 5.58 21.71 3.56
CA GLY A 41 5.87 20.40 4.17
C GLY A 41 5.35 19.24 3.30
N ARG A 42 6.22 18.55 2.56
CA ARG A 42 5.89 17.26 1.93
C ARG A 42 5.78 16.19 3.02
N CYS A 43 4.58 15.86 3.46
CA CYS A 43 4.36 14.79 4.45
C CYS A 43 4.35 13.42 3.76
N LEU A 44 5.35 12.58 4.05
CA LEU A 44 5.36 11.19 3.62
C LEU A 44 4.25 10.41 4.31
N LYS A 45 3.38 9.75 3.55
CA LYS A 45 2.34 8.88 4.12
C LYS A 45 2.81 7.42 4.13
N ALA A 46 2.72 6.79 5.29
CA ALA A 46 2.92 5.36 5.44
C ALA A 46 1.56 4.64 5.31
N ILE A 47 1.49 3.72 4.37
CA ILE A 47 0.26 3.07 3.94
C ILE A 47 0.42 1.57 4.19
N THR A 48 -0.44 1.00 5.04
CA THR A 48 -0.35 -0.40 5.49
C THR A 48 -1.60 -1.18 5.10
N ALA A 49 -1.41 -2.25 4.31
CA ALA A 49 -2.45 -3.22 3.97
C ALA A 49 -2.28 -4.46 4.85
N HIS A 50 -3.35 -4.85 5.53
CA HIS A 50 -3.41 -6.14 6.20
C HIS A 50 -3.95 -7.19 5.23
N TRP A 51 -3.44 -8.42 5.34
CA TRP A 51 -3.91 -9.54 4.52
C TRP A 51 -5.40 -9.83 4.73
N ASP A 52 -5.88 -9.69 5.98
CA ASP A 52 -7.28 -9.87 6.34
C ASP A 52 -8.21 -8.88 5.60
N ASP A 53 -7.74 -7.66 5.34
CA ASP A 53 -8.50 -6.62 4.64
C ASP A 53 -8.62 -6.93 3.14
N ILE A 54 -7.59 -7.53 2.54
CA ILE A 54 -7.54 -7.84 1.10
C ILE A 54 -7.93 -9.28 0.75
N GLY A 55 -8.38 -10.07 1.74
CA GLY A 55 -8.83 -11.45 1.57
C GLY A 55 -7.69 -12.45 1.33
N ILE A 56 -6.46 -12.13 1.77
CA ILE A 56 -5.34 -13.06 1.83
C ILE A 56 -5.30 -13.67 3.24
N HIS A 57 -4.98 -14.96 3.35
CA HIS A 57 -4.86 -15.58 4.67
C HIS A 57 -3.66 -14.96 5.44
N PRO A 58 -3.79 -14.61 6.72
CA PRO A 58 -2.77 -13.83 7.44
C PRO A 58 -1.41 -14.54 7.54
N LEU A 59 -1.40 -15.88 7.52
CA LEU A 59 -0.19 -16.70 7.51
C LEU A 59 0.44 -16.91 6.12
N THR A 60 -0.17 -16.39 5.06
CA THR A 60 0.37 -16.54 3.70
C THR A 60 1.60 -15.66 3.52
N ILE A 61 2.66 -16.28 3.00
CA ILE A 61 3.89 -15.61 2.60
C ILE A 61 3.70 -15.06 1.19
N VAL A 62 3.88 -13.74 1.05
CA VAL A 62 3.68 -13.02 -0.19
C VAL A 62 4.96 -12.32 -0.61
N GLN A 63 5.32 -12.46 -1.88
CA GLN A 63 6.33 -11.63 -2.52
C GLN A 63 5.66 -10.43 -3.19
N ALA A 64 6.20 -9.24 -2.95
CA ALA A 64 5.74 -8.03 -3.60
C ALA A 64 6.68 -7.64 -4.75
N ARG A 65 6.12 -7.26 -5.89
CA ARG A 65 6.83 -6.70 -7.03
C ARG A 65 6.36 -5.28 -7.28
N ASP A 66 7.28 -4.33 -7.23
CA ASP A 66 7.02 -2.96 -7.66
C ASP A 66 6.89 -2.94 -9.18
N LEU A 67 5.75 -2.46 -9.66
CA LEU A 67 5.51 -2.36 -11.10
C LEU A 67 6.20 -1.16 -11.73
N TRP A 68 6.43 -0.09 -10.97
CA TRP A 68 7.07 1.11 -11.49
C TRP A 68 8.58 0.96 -11.57
N GLU A 69 9.20 0.39 -10.54
CA GLU A 69 10.64 0.07 -10.57
C GLU A 69 10.94 -1.23 -11.34
N HIS A 70 9.90 -1.93 -11.80
CA HIS A 70 9.97 -3.27 -12.39
C HIS A 70 10.74 -4.29 -11.52
N LYS A 71 10.85 -4.02 -10.23
CA LYS A 71 11.72 -4.74 -9.30
C LYS A 71 10.92 -5.60 -8.35
N THR A 72 11.34 -6.84 -8.19
CA THR A 72 10.80 -7.70 -7.13
C THR A 72 11.49 -7.36 -5.83
N LEU A 73 10.70 -7.09 -4.79
CA LEU A 73 11.24 -6.88 -3.46
C LEU A 73 11.81 -8.22 -2.96
N GLU A 74 13.06 -8.19 -2.52
CA GLU A 74 13.75 -9.37 -1.99
C GLU A 74 13.11 -9.84 -0.67
N ARG A 75 12.45 -8.91 0.04
CA ARG A 75 11.74 -9.18 1.28
C ARG A 75 10.42 -9.87 1.00
N GLN A 76 10.13 -10.88 1.81
CA GLN A 76 8.84 -11.55 1.86
C GLN A 76 7.98 -10.94 2.97
N PHE A 77 6.67 -10.87 2.74
CA PHE A 77 5.72 -10.22 3.64
C PHE A 77 4.72 -11.25 4.18
N VAL A 78 4.40 -11.14 5.47
CA VAL A 78 3.47 -12.02 6.20
C VAL A 78 2.57 -11.16 7.09
N GLY A 79 1.29 -11.46 7.14
CA GLY A 79 0.24 -10.71 7.85
C GLY A 79 -0.10 -9.33 7.27
N LYS A 80 0.90 -8.56 6.84
CA LYS A 80 0.72 -7.20 6.33
C LYS A 80 1.85 -6.77 5.40
N TRP A 81 1.57 -5.72 4.65
CA TRP A 81 2.52 -5.01 3.82
C TRP A 81 2.39 -3.50 4.07
N SER A 82 3.52 -2.79 4.09
CA SER A 82 3.54 -1.34 4.31
C SER A 82 4.50 -0.66 3.35
N ALA A 83 4.08 0.45 2.75
CA ALA A 83 4.95 1.29 1.96
C ALA A 83 4.76 2.78 2.27
N THR A 84 5.86 3.51 2.15
CA THR A 84 5.85 4.96 2.24
C THR A 84 5.74 5.55 0.84
N VAL A 85 4.75 6.43 0.65
CA VAL A 85 4.45 7.10 -0.61
C VAL A 85 4.55 8.61 -0.39
N GLU A 86 5.20 9.29 -1.33
CA GLU A 86 5.29 10.75 -1.30
C GLU A 86 3.93 11.40 -1.57
N PRO A 87 3.70 12.64 -1.14
CA PRO A 87 2.56 13.43 -1.60
C PRO A 87 2.49 13.42 -3.12
N HIS A 88 1.31 13.16 -3.67
CA HIS A 88 1.05 13.16 -5.12
C HIS A 88 1.75 12.05 -5.91
N ALA A 89 2.44 11.13 -5.25
CA ALA A 89 2.96 9.93 -5.88
C ALA A 89 1.93 8.80 -5.87
N CYS A 90 2.06 7.91 -6.85
CA CYS A 90 1.34 6.65 -6.91
C CYS A 90 2.36 5.52 -6.89
N LYS A 91 2.09 4.47 -6.12
CA LYS A 91 2.89 3.23 -6.16
C LYS A 91 2.00 2.03 -6.41
N MET A 92 2.48 1.11 -7.24
CA MET A 92 1.71 -0.04 -7.69
C MET A 92 2.50 -1.32 -7.45
N TYR A 93 1.88 -2.25 -6.76
CA TYR A 93 2.52 -3.50 -6.35
C TYR A 93 1.71 -4.70 -6.79
N VAL A 94 2.40 -5.71 -7.34
CA VAL A 94 1.84 -7.04 -7.55
C VAL A 94 2.27 -7.93 -6.41
N LEU A 95 1.29 -8.47 -5.71
CA LEU A 95 1.47 -9.41 -4.63
C LEU A 95 1.25 -10.83 -5.16
N LYS A 96 2.27 -11.66 -5.00
CA LYS A 96 2.28 -13.07 -5.39
C LYS A 96 2.49 -13.95 -4.15
N PRO A 97 1.50 -14.77 -3.76
CA PRO A 97 1.69 -15.81 -2.76
C PRO A 97 2.78 -16.81 -3.19
N ILE A 98 3.66 -17.20 -2.28
CA ILE A 98 4.73 -18.18 -2.51
C ILE A 98 4.42 -19.54 -1.84
N GLY A 99 3.20 -19.70 -1.30
CA GLY A 99 2.69 -20.93 -0.70
C GLY A 99 1.63 -21.61 -1.55
#